data_AF-A0A919V0E9-F1
#
_entry.id   AF-A0A919V0E9-F1
#
_cell.length_a   1.000
_cell.length_b   1.000
_cell.length_c   1.000
_cell.angle_alpha   90.00
_cell.angle_beta   90.00
_cell.angle_gamma   90.00
#
_symmetry.space_group_name_H-M   'P 1'
#
loop_
_entity.id
_entity.type
_entity.pdbx_description
1 polymer ?
#
loop_
_entity_poly.entity_id
_entity_poly.type
_entity_poly.pdbx_seq_one_letter_code
_entity_poly.pdbx_strand_id
1 'polypeptide(L)'
;MRLQQTRVALAAASGLAAIQFTGGCAGDQGTDGATAAGAPAFAAPTATPAGGVPLAPARGGPLSGADRDLLVKVRQAGLWETRVGDEARTRASRAKTREHLGEIARQHRKLDADVRSVATRLRVPLPDEATEEQRGWIAEISGKSGLDYDRTAVKRLRLAHGKVFPVIAQVRATSRNTLIRDFAERAARFVNDHMDMLEATGLAGPSAIPPPPPVLTAPDVVPSGEPAPVAPPVEELNARLGNGHPAADRIRVDGPAATGYGPLSGADLDLLVKVRQAGLWEIPVGRQAERRASRSRTRRNLGEISRQHVRLDADVRSVAARLRVPLPDEATEEQRGWIAEISGKSGLDYDRTAVKRLRLAHGKVFPVIAQVRATTRNTLVRAFADRAQRFVGTHMALLEGTGLVGPMALPSAPPVTSAPRPAPPGGPAPSAPPATSLPLSGLPLSGDSDEYAMNGHGM
;
A
#
# COMPACT_ATOMS: atom_id res chain seq x y z
N MET A 1 -55.04 4.77 -42.49
CA MET A 1 -54.26 5.94 -41.98
C MET A 1 -52.84 5.48 -41.68
N ARG A 2 -51.86 6.32 -41.99
CA ARG A 2 -50.52 5.97 -42.50
C ARG A 2 -49.57 5.26 -41.54
N LEU A 3 -48.85 4.27 -42.11
CA LEU A 3 -47.56 3.73 -41.69
C LEU A 3 -46.43 4.74 -41.94
N GLN A 4 -45.38 4.72 -41.12
CA GLN A 4 -44.05 5.15 -41.54
C GLN A 4 -42.97 4.23 -40.94
N GLN A 5 -42.52 3.31 -41.79
CA GLN A 5 -41.22 2.65 -41.69
C GLN A 5 -40.18 3.56 -42.34
N THR A 6 -38.98 3.62 -41.78
CA THR A 6 -37.81 4.16 -42.49
C THR A 6 -36.68 3.15 -42.40
N ARG A 7 -36.43 2.48 -43.54
CA ARG A 7 -35.18 1.81 -43.88
C ARG A 7 -34.26 2.84 -44.52
N VAL A 8 -32.97 2.86 -44.18
CA VAL A 8 -31.93 3.38 -45.07
C VAL A 8 -30.77 2.39 -45.11
N ALA A 9 -30.25 2.24 -46.33
CA ALA A 9 -29.44 1.16 -46.83
C ALA A 9 -27.92 1.34 -46.63
N LEU A 10 -27.27 0.21 -46.88
CA LEU A 10 -25.86 -0.09 -47.05
C LEU A 10 -25.17 0.80 -48.13
N ALA A 11 -23.94 1.23 -47.87
CA ALA A 11 -22.98 1.59 -48.93
C ALA A 11 -21.57 1.13 -48.49
N ALA A 12 -21.05 0.14 -49.20
CA ALA A 12 -19.67 -0.29 -49.16
C ALA A 12 -18.83 0.58 -50.11
N ALA A 13 -17.63 0.96 -49.71
CA ALA A 13 -16.61 1.50 -50.61
C ALA A 13 -15.23 0.95 -50.22
N SER A 14 -14.69 0.15 -51.13
CA SER A 14 -13.34 -0.39 -51.16
C SER A 14 -12.32 0.72 -51.43
N GLY A 15 -11.16 0.67 -50.78
CA GLY A 15 -10.03 1.57 -51.03
C GLY A 15 -8.70 0.86 -50.81
N LEU A 16 -8.19 0.26 -51.87
CA LEU A 16 -6.81 -0.21 -52.04
C LEU A 16 -5.85 0.99 -52.01
N ALA A 17 -4.75 0.90 -51.27
CA ALA A 17 -3.55 1.70 -51.55
C ALA A 17 -2.30 0.86 -51.25
N ALA A 18 -1.74 0.31 -52.33
CA ALA A 18 -0.41 -0.24 -52.38
C ALA A 18 0.60 0.89 -52.63
N ILE A 19 1.69 0.92 -51.86
CA ILE A 19 2.93 1.59 -52.27
C ILE A 19 4.07 0.60 -51.99
N GLN A 20 4.56 0.01 -53.07
CA GLN A 20 5.90 -0.55 -53.15
C GLN A 20 6.82 0.54 -53.74
N PHE A 21 8.02 0.69 -53.20
CA PHE A 21 9.18 1.06 -54.02
C PHE A 21 10.44 0.36 -53.48
N THR A 22 10.95 -0.56 -54.31
CA THR A 22 12.35 -0.98 -54.57
C THR A 22 13.45 -0.23 -53.80
N GLY A 23 14.53 -0.83 -53.27
CA GLY A 23 15.39 -1.90 -53.79
C GLY A 23 16.85 -1.38 -53.81
N GLY A 24 17.85 -2.20 -53.47
CA GLY A 24 19.27 -1.89 -53.71
C GLY A 24 20.25 -2.43 -52.68
N CYS A 25 21.17 -3.29 -53.12
CA CYS A 25 22.06 -4.17 -52.35
C CYS A 25 23.54 -3.72 -52.36
N ALA A 26 24.36 -4.48 -51.61
CA ALA A 26 25.85 -4.60 -51.62
C ALA A 26 26.62 -3.48 -50.91
N GLY A 27 27.64 -3.72 -50.07
CA GLY A 27 28.46 -4.89 -49.78
C GLY A 27 29.93 -4.58 -50.11
N ASP A 28 30.82 -4.50 -49.12
CA ASP A 28 32.23 -4.93 -49.28
C ASP A 28 32.97 -5.09 -47.94
N GLN A 29 33.96 -5.99 -47.94
CA GLN A 29 34.78 -6.44 -46.81
C GLN A 29 36.21 -5.88 -46.86
N GLY A 30 36.88 -5.91 -45.68
CA GLY A 30 38.34 -6.10 -45.54
C GLY A 30 39.22 -4.86 -45.80
N THR A 31 40.38 -4.64 -45.18
CA THR A 31 41.28 -5.42 -44.32
C THR A 31 42.34 -4.47 -43.71
N ASP A 32 42.88 -4.86 -42.55
CA ASP A 32 44.26 -4.70 -42.04
C ASP A 32 44.87 -3.32 -41.66
N GLY A 33 45.01 -3.15 -40.33
CA GLY A 33 46.29 -3.08 -39.61
C GLY A 33 47.32 -1.98 -39.95
N ALA A 34 47.60 -1.09 -38.98
CA ALA A 34 48.94 -0.87 -38.41
C ALA A 34 49.05 0.37 -37.49
N THR A 35 49.67 0.14 -36.33
CA THR A 35 50.62 1.00 -35.58
C THR A 35 50.17 2.29 -34.89
N ALA A 36 50.46 2.31 -33.59
CA ALA A 36 50.43 3.44 -32.68
C ALA A 36 51.60 4.41 -32.93
N ALA A 37 51.31 5.71 -32.88
CA ALA A 37 52.24 6.78 -32.55
C ALA A 37 51.43 7.96 -31.97
N GLY A 38 51.84 8.45 -30.80
CA GLY A 38 51.09 9.42 -29.99
C GLY A 38 51.23 10.88 -30.43
N ALA A 39 50.18 11.66 -30.17
CA ALA A 39 50.17 13.11 -29.92
C ALA A 39 48.77 13.53 -29.39
N PRO A 40 48.60 14.76 -28.90
CA PRO A 40 48.62 15.17 -27.50
C PRO A 40 47.26 15.11 -26.79
N ALA A 41 47.29 15.12 -25.45
CA ALA A 41 46.09 15.25 -24.62
C ALA A 41 45.42 16.62 -24.83
N PHE A 42 44.27 16.62 -25.50
CA PHE A 42 43.32 17.73 -25.42
C PHE A 42 42.61 17.66 -24.07
N ALA A 43 42.86 18.66 -23.23
CA ALA A 43 42.09 18.88 -22.02
C ALA A 43 40.60 19.00 -22.40
N ALA A 44 39.79 18.06 -21.91
CA ALA A 44 38.34 18.18 -21.98
C ALA A 44 37.93 19.47 -21.26
N PRO A 45 37.05 20.31 -21.85
CA PRO A 45 36.54 21.46 -21.15
C PRO A 45 35.81 20.96 -19.89
N THR A 46 36.28 21.40 -18.73
CA THR A 46 35.57 21.28 -17.46
C THR A 46 34.20 21.91 -17.64
N ALA A 47 33.17 21.07 -17.78
CA ALA A 47 31.80 21.52 -17.69
C ALA A 47 31.58 22.03 -16.26
N THR A 48 31.61 23.36 -16.12
CA THR A 48 31.04 24.06 -14.96
C THR A 48 29.66 23.46 -14.70
N PRO A 49 29.33 23.02 -13.47
CA PRO A 49 27.98 22.56 -13.18
C PRO A 49 27.05 23.75 -13.44
N ALA A 50 26.29 23.69 -14.53
CA ALA A 50 25.21 24.61 -14.79
C ALA A 50 24.30 24.54 -13.56
N GLY A 51 24.24 25.65 -12.82
CA GLY A 51 23.46 25.77 -11.61
C GLY A 51 22.08 25.20 -11.86
N GLY A 52 21.77 24.11 -11.16
CA GLY A 52 20.45 23.50 -11.21
C GLY A 52 19.45 24.58 -10.84
N VAL A 53 18.63 24.97 -11.81
CA VAL A 53 17.46 25.81 -11.55
C VAL A 53 16.74 25.14 -10.38
N PRO A 54 16.52 25.82 -9.24
CA PRO A 54 15.74 25.25 -8.16
C PRO A 54 14.41 24.82 -8.77
N LEU A 55 14.16 23.51 -8.83
CA LEU A 55 12.87 22.99 -9.26
C LEU A 55 11.84 23.66 -8.37
N ALA A 56 11.06 24.59 -8.94
CA ALA A 56 9.96 25.23 -8.24
C ALA A 56 9.19 24.14 -7.47
N PRO A 57 8.86 24.34 -6.19
CA PRO A 57 8.24 23.31 -5.38
C PRO A 57 7.06 22.73 -6.17
N ALA A 58 7.08 21.42 -6.41
CA ALA A 58 6.01 20.76 -7.11
C ALA A 58 4.70 21.14 -6.41
N ARG A 59 3.67 21.52 -7.18
CA ARG A 59 2.37 21.90 -6.62
C ARG A 59 1.96 20.85 -5.59
N GLY A 60 1.74 21.27 -4.34
CA GLY A 60 1.35 20.38 -3.26
C GLY A 60 2.46 19.81 -2.36
N GLY A 61 3.74 20.14 -2.58
CA GLY A 61 4.87 19.76 -1.71
C GLY A 61 5.97 18.97 -2.44
N PRO A 62 7.08 18.63 -1.76
CA PRO A 62 8.20 17.91 -2.36
C PRO A 62 7.78 16.52 -2.85
N LEU A 63 8.31 16.13 -4.01
CA LEU A 63 8.01 14.85 -4.68
C LEU A 63 9.18 13.88 -4.51
N SER A 64 8.91 12.71 -3.94
CA SER A 64 9.89 11.63 -3.70
C SER A 64 9.97 10.64 -4.86
N GLY A 65 10.97 9.75 -4.84
CA GLY A 65 11.07 8.63 -5.78
C GLY A 65 9.87 7.69 -5.71
N ALA A 66 9.39 7.38 -4.49
CA ALA A 66 8.22 6.53 -4.28
C ALA A 66 6.94 7.15 -4.86
N ASP A 67 6.81 8.48 -4.81
CA ASP A 67 5.68 9.19 -5.41
C ASP A 67 5.65 9.04 -6.94
N ARG A 68 6.81 9.19 -7.59
CA ARG A 68 6.94 9.01 -9.05
C ARG A 68 6.69 7.57 -9.46
N ASP A 69 7.27 6.63 -8.72
CA ASP A 69 7.13 5.20 -8.96
C ASP A 69 5.67 4.74 -8.83
N LEU A 70 4.90 5.28 -7.87
CA LEU A 70 3.47 5.00 -7.77
C LEU A 70 2.71 5.40 -9.04
N LEU A 71 2.94 6.61 -9.56
CA LEU A 71 2.26 7.08 -10.79
C LEU A 71 2.59 6.17 -11.98
N VAL A 72 3.86 5.79 -12.12
CA VAL A 72 4.33 4.88 -13.19
C VAL A 72 3.66 3.51 -13.04
N LYS A 73 3.64 2.92 -11.84
CA LYS A 73 3.03 1.61 -11.61
C LYS A 73 1.53 1.60 -11.87
N VAL A 74 0.81 2.63 -11.44
CA VAL A 74 -0.65 2.73 -11.69
C VAL A 74 -0.93 2.88 -13.20
N ARG A 75 -0.14 3.67 -13.92
CA ARG A 75 -0.22 3.78 -15.38
C ARG A 75 0.01 2.44 -16.06
N GLN A 76 1.09 1.73 -15.68
CA GLN A 76 1.41 0.42 -16.23
C GLN A 76 0.30 -0.60 -15.96
N ALA A 77 -0.28 -0.61 -14.76
CA ALA A 77 -1.42 -1.46 -14.44
C ALA A 77 -2.62 -1.17 -15.37
N GLY A 78 -2.97 0.10 -15.57
CA GLY A 78 -4.04 0.50 -16.49
C GLY A 78 -3.85 0.00 -17.92
N LEU A 79 -2.62 -0.03 -18.44
CA LEU A 79 -2.30 -0.43 -19.81
C LEU A 79 -2.61 -1.90 -20.11
N TRP A 80 -2.39 -2.81 -19.16
CA TRP A 80 -2.65 -4.24 -19.38
C TRP A 80 -4.01 -4.70 -18.85
N GLU A 81 -4.47 -4.17 -17.71
CA GLU A 81 -5.70 -4.61 -17.05
C GLU A 81 -6.96 -4.18 -17.80
N THR A 82 -6.92 -2.99 -18.43
CA THR A 82 -8.00 -2.52 -19.29
C THR A 82 -8.20 -3.47 -20.47
N ARG A 83 -7.10 -3.89 -21.10
CA ARG A 83 -7.15 -4.84 -22.24
C ARG A 83 -7.72 -6.19 -21.80
N VAL A 84 -7.20 -6.76 -20.70
CA VAL A 84 -7.69 -8.05 -20.18
C VAL A 84 -9.18 -7.97 -19.83
N GLY A 85 -9.63 -6.90 -19.18
CA GLY A 85 -11.04 -6.75 -18.82
C GLY A 85 -11.97 -6.49 -20.02
N ASP A 86 -11.48 -5.82 -21.07
CA ASP A 86 -12.23 -5.68 -22.33
C ASP A 86 -12.34 -7.03 -23.08
N GLU A 87 -11.25 -7.81 -23.16
CA GLU A 87 -11.27 -9.18 -23.70
C GLU A 87 -12.21 -10.10 -22.89
N ALA A 88 -12.24 -9.95 -21.57
CA ALA A 88 -13.06 -10.78 -20.70
C ALA A 88 -14.55 -10.67 -21.01
N ARG A 89 -15.05 -9.52 -21.51
CA ARG A 89 -16.48 -9.33 -21.83
C ARG A 89 -17.00 -10.34 -22.86
N THR A 90 -16.14 -10.80 -23.77
CA THR A 90 -16.51 -11.77 -24.81
C THR A 90 -15.92 -13.16 -24.56
N ARG A 91 -14.77 -13.23 -23.88
CA ARG A 91 -14.02 -14.49 -23.72
C ARG A 91 -14.28 -15.22 -22.41
N ALA A 92 -14.65 -14.51 -21.34
CA ALA A 92 -14.85 -15.15 -20.05
C ALA A 92 -16.11 -16.02 -20.07
N SER A 93 -16.01 -17.21 -19.51
CA SER A 93 -17.08 -18.22 -19.56
C SER A 93 -18.18 -17.96 -18.55
N ARG A 94 -17.84 -17.50 -17.35
CA ARG A 94 -18.82 -17.21 -16.30
C ARG A 94 -19.32 -15.78 -16.41
N ALA A 95 -20.64 -15.60 -16.30
CA ALA A 95 -21.28 -14.28 -16.31
C ALA A 95 -20.67 -13.32 -15.27
N LYS A 96 -20.46 -13.82 -14.05
CA LYS A 96 -19.85 -13.05 -12.97
C LYS A 96 -18.41 -12.61 -13.29
N THR A 97 -17.62 -13.46 -13.97
CA THR A 97 -16.27 -13.08 -14.43
C THR A 97 -16.35 -11.99 -15.50
N ARG A 98 -17.24 -12.13 -16.50
CA ARG A 98 -17.45 -11.10 -17.54
C ARG A 98 -17.83 -9.75 -16.93
N GLU A 99 -18.76 -9.76 -16.01
CA GLU A 99 -19.26 -8.56 -15.32
C GLU A 99 -18.14 -7.88 -14.51
N HIS A 100 -17.51 -8.60 -13.60
CA HIS A 100 -16.51 -8.03 -12.70
C HIS A 100 -15.24 -7.59 -13.43
N LEU A 101 -14.70 -8.39 -14.36
CA LEU A 101 -13.55 -7.95 -15.14
C LEU A 101 -13.89 -6.79 -16.09
N GLY A 102 -15.12 -6.76 -16.60
CA GLY A 102 -15.64 -5.64 -17.38
C GLY A 102 -15.74 -4.34 -16.57
N GLU A 103 -16.15 -4.41 -15.29
CA GLU A 103 -16.19 -3.27 -14.37
C GLU A 103 -14.78 -2.82 -13.96
N ILE A 104 -13.87 -3.74 -13.63
CA ILE A 104 -12.47 -3.42 -13.34
C ILE A 104 -11.85 -2.63 -14.51
N ALA A 105 -12.08 -3.02 -15.77
CA ALA A 105 -11.61 -2.24 -16.91
C ALA A 105 -12.22 -0.83 -16.99
N ARG A 106 -13.49 -0.65 -16.61
CA ARG A 106 -14.10 0.70 -16.55
C ARG A 106 -13.46 1.54 -15.46
N GLN A 107 -13.23 0.97 -14.28
CA GLN A 107 -12.60 1.65 -13.16
C GLN A 107 -11.12 1.99 -13.44
N HIS A 108 -10.38 1.11 -14.12
CA HIS A 108 -9.02 1.40 -14.59
C HIS A 108 -8.95 2.53 -15.60
N ARG A 109 -9.94 2.69 -16.50
CA ARG A 109 -10.00 3.87 -17.39
C ARG A 109 -10.16 5.18 -16.60
N LYS A 110 -10.98 5.17 -15.55
CA LYS A 110 -11.14 6.33 -14.66
C LYS A 110 -9.84 6.63 -13.90
N LEU A 111 -9.16 5.60 -13.39
CA LEU A 111 -7.88 5.74 -12.70
C LEU A 111 -6.75 6.18 -13.66
N ASP A 112 -6.77 5.75 -14.92
CA ASP A 112 -5.82 6.18 -15.96
C ASP A 112 -5.96 7.68 -16.29
N ALA A 113 -7.19 8.17 -16.39
CA ALA A 113 -7.44 9.60 -16.54
C ALA A 113 -6.91 10.42 -15.35
N ASP A 114 -7.12 9.92 -14.13
CA ASP A 114 -6.65 10.56 -12.89
C ASP A 114 -5.11 10.55 -12.79
N VAL A 115 -4.45 9.41 -13.03
CA VAL A 115 -2.98 9.33 -12.96
C VAL A 115 -2.31 10.22 -14.00
N ARG A 116 -2.85 10.31 -15.22
CA ARG A 116 -2.38 11.26 -16.24
C ARG A 116 -2.53 12.70 -15.79
N SER A 117 -3.70 13.07 -15.26
CA SER A 117 -3.93 14.43 -14.74
C SER A 117 -2.95 14.81 -13.63
N VAL A 118 -2.75 13.92 -12.65
CA VAL A 118 -1.80 14.12 -11.55
C VAL A 118 -0.37 14.21 -12.07
N ALA A 119 0.03 13.31 -12.97
CA ALA A 119 1.37 13.29 -13.56
C ALA A 119 1.65 14.57 -14.38
N THR A 120 0.70 15.06 -15.17
CA THR A 120 0.82 16.35 -15.88
C THR A 120 1.02 17.50 -14.90
N ARG A 121 0.23 17.57 -13.82
CA ARG A 121 0.35 18.63 -12.80
C ARG A 121 1.70 18.60 -12.07
N LEU A 122 2.29 17.41 -11.93
CA LEU A 122 3.56 17.18 -11.25
C LEU A 122 4.75 17.07 -12.21
N ARG A 123 4.52 17.18 -13.52
CA ARG A 123 5.52 17.01 -14.60
C ARG A 123 6.29 15.69 -14.46
N VAL A 124 5.57 14.60 -14.21
CA VAL A 124 6.12 13.24 -14.16
C VAL A 124 5.86 12.56 -15.50
N PRO A 125 6.89 12.09 -16.22
CA PRO A 125 6.69 11.32 -17.45
C PRO A 125 6.04 9.99 -17.11
N LEU A 126 5.06 9.59 -17.93
CA LEU A 126 4.36 8.32 -17.80
C LEU A 126 4.71 7.40 -18.97
N PRO A 127 4.79 6.07 -18.75
CA PRO A 127 4.98 5.12 -19.84
C PRO A 127 3.69 5.00 -20.68
N ASP A 128 3.89 4.70 -21.96
CA ASP A 128 2.80 4.43 -22.91
C ASP A 128 2.64 2.95 -23.26
N GLU A 129 3.55 2.10 -22.77
CA GLU A 129 3.50 0.66 -22.93
C GLU A 129 3.49 -0.08 -21.59
N ALA A 130 2.79 -1.22 -21.58
CA ALA A 130 2.91 -2.19 -20.50
C ALA A 130 4.32 -2.78 -20.48
N THR A 131 4.79 -3.18 -19.30
CA THR A 131 6.10 -3.85 -19.17
C THR A 131 6.14 -5.18 -19.93
N GLU A 132 7.33 -5.70 -20.20
CA GLU A 132 7.49 -7.01 -20.84
C GLU A 132 6.77 -8.13 -20.06
N GLU A 133 6.90 -8.13 -18.73
CA GLU A 133 6.19 -9.08 -17.85
C GLU A 133 4.66 -8.97 -18.02
N GLN A 134 4.13 -7.74 -18.05
CA GLN A 134 2.69 -7.50 -18.22
C GLN A 134 2.19 -7.92 -19.61
N ARG A 135 2.99 -7.72 -20.67
CA ARG A 135 2.69 -8.24 -22.01
C ARG A 135 2.69 -9.77 -22.02
N GLY A 136 3.61 -10.40 -21.28
CA GLY A 136 3.60 -11.84 -21.05
C GLY A 136 2.31 -12.32 -20.38
N TRP A 137 1.81 -11.62 -19.36
CA TRP A 137 0.53 -11.94 -18.72
C TRP A 137 -0.67 -11.78 -19.66
N ILE A 138 -0.69 -10.73 -20.49
CA ILE A 138 -1.71 -10.57 -21.54
C ILE A 138 -1.69 -11.80 -22.44
N ALA A 139 -0.52 -12.15 -23.00
CA ALA A 139 -0.39 -13.28 -23.92
C ALA A 139 -0.82 -14.60 -23.27
N GLU A 140 -0.44 -14.85 -22.02
CA GLU A 140 -0.87 -16.02 -21.26
C GLU A 140 -2.39 -16.09 -21.13
N ILE A 141 -3.04 -15.01 -20.68
CA ILE A 141 -4.49 -14.95 -20.48
C ILE A 141 -5.22 -15.10 -21.82
N SER A 142 -4.80 -14.34 -22.84
CA SER A 142 -5.38 -14.38 -24.19
C SER A 142 -5.13 -15.71 -24.91
N GLY A 143 -4.17 -16.52 -24.46
CA GLY A 143 -3.96 -17.89 -24.94
C GLY A 143 -4.90 -18.92 -24.33
N LYS A 144 -5.66 -18.58 -23.29
CA LYS A 144 -6.63 -19.48 -22.64
C LYS A 144 -8.04 -19.30 -23.19
N SER A 145 -8.88 -20.29 -22.94
CA SER A 145 -10.30 -20.30 -23.28
C SER A 145 -11.11 -20.93 -22.14
N GLY A 146 -12.44 -20.85 -22.23
CA GLY A 146 -13.29 -21.55 -21.28
C GLY A 146 -13.09 -21.05 -19.84
N LEU A 147 -13.21 -21.98 -18.89
CA LEU A 147 -13.00 -21.70 -17.47
C LEU A 147 -11.51 -21.45 -17.13
N ASP A 148 -10.59 -21.90 -17.98
CA ASP A 148 -9.15 -21.66 -17.79
C ASP A 148 -8.77 -20.20 -18.08
N TYR A 149 -9.47 -19.54 -19.01
CA TYR A 149 -9.39 -18.09 -19.16
C TYR A 149 -9.78 -17.40 -17.86
N ASP A 150 -10.96 -17.71 -17.32
CA ASP A 150 -11.49 -17.07 -16.12
C ASP A 150 -10.53 -17.23 -14.92
N ARG A 151 -10.06 -18.46 -14.69
CA ARG A 151 -9.13 -18.77 -13.58
C ARG A 151 -7.81 -18.03 -13.72
N THR A 152 -7.24 -18.02 -14.93
CA THR A 152 -5.94 -17.38 -15.19
C THR A 152 -6.04 -15.87 -15.04
N ALA A 153 -7.08 -15.25 -15.61
CA ALA A 153 -7.31 -13.82 -15.51
C ALA A 153 -7.51 -13.38 -14.05
N VAL A 154 -8.41 -14.04 -13.30
CA VAL A 154 -8.66 -13.72 -11.89
C VAL A 154 -7.41 -13.90 -11.04
N LYS A 155 -6.65 -14.99 -11.25
CA LYS A 155 -5.40 -15.24 -10.53
C LYS A 155 -4.38 -14.12 -10.76
N ARG A 156 -4.11 -13.76 -12.02
CA ARG A 156 -3.11 -12.73 -12.37
C ARG A 156 -3.51 -11.37 -11.81
N LEU A 157 -4.76 -10.97 -12.02
CA LEU A 157 -5.28 -9.70 -11.51
C LEU A 157 -5.22 -9.64 -10.00
N ARG A 158 -5.63 -10.70 -9.29
CA ARG A 158 -5.63 -10.69 -7.81
C ARG A 158 -4.23 -10.65 -7.21
N LEU A 159 -3.27 -11.31 -7.85
CA LEU A 159 -1.85 -11.23 -7.46
C LEU A 159 -1.29 -9.83 -7.71
N ALA A 160 -1.56 -9.22 -8.87
CA ALA A 160 -1.10 -7.87 -9.19
C ALA A 160 -1.67 -6.83 -8.21
N HIS A 161 -2.98 -6.88 -7.95
CA HIS A 161 -3.63 -6.02 -6.97
C HIS A 161 -3.06 -6.22 -5.56
N GLY A 162 -2.85 -7.48 -5.14
CA GLY A 162 -2.24 -7.79 -3.85
C GLY A 162 -0.82 -7.25 -3.69
N LYS A 163 -0.03 -7.19 -4.77
CA LYS A 163 1.33 -6.64 -4.75
C LYS A 163 1.35 -5.11 -4.68
N VAL A 164 0.48 -4.44 -5.45
CA VAL A 164 0.50 -2.96 -5.53
C VAL A 164 -0.17 -2.32 -4.31
N PHE A 165 -1.09 -3.02 -3.65
CA PHE A 165 -1.88 -2.40 -2.60
C PHE A 165 -1.06 -1.90 -1.38
N PRO A 166 -0.12 -2.68 -0.82
CA PRO A 166 0.77 -2.18 0.24
C PRO A 166 1.63 -1.00 -0.20
N VAL A 167 2.03 -0.93 -1.48
CA VAL A 167 2.80 0.19 -2.05
C VAL A 167 1.95 1.47 -2.04
N ILE A 168 0.70 1.39 -2.49
CA ILE A 168 -0.24 2.52 -2.45
C ILE A 168 -0.43 3.00 -0.99
N ALA A 169 -0.64 2.06 -0.07
CA ALA A 169 -0.82 2.37 1.34
C ALA A 169 0.42 3.05 1.94
N GLN A 170 1.62 2.58 1.59
CA GLN A 170 2.88 3.17 2.00
C GLN A 170 3.02 4.62 1.50
N VAL A 171 2.76 4.86 0.21
CA VAL A 171 2.84 6.22 -0.36
C VAL A 171 1.78 7.14 0.27
N ARG A 172 0.55 6.66 0.48
CA ARG A 172 -0.47 7.42 1.21
C ARG A 172 -0.02 7.79 2.63
N ALA A 173 0.68 6.88 3.30
CA ALA A 173 1.16 7.10 4.65
C ALA A 173 2.25 8.18 4.72
N THR A 174 3.22 8.15 3.80
CA THR A 174 4.48 8.90 3.95
C THR A 174 4.65 10.10 3.02
N SER A 175 3.87 10.20 1.93
CA SER A 175 4.09 11.25 0.94
C SER A 175 3.87 12.64 1.52
N ARG A 176 4.87 13.51 1.35
CA ARG A 176 4.77 14.94 1.70
C ARG A 176 4.07 15.75 0.61
N ASN A 177 3.81 15.16 -0.55
CA ASN A 177 3.03 15.80 -1.61
C ASN A 177 1.54 15.51 -1.43
N THR A 178 0.74 16.56 -1.23
CA THR A 178 -0.72 16.48 -1.04
C THR A 178 -1.44 15.85 -2.23
N LEU A 179 -1.06 16.19 -3.47
CA LEU A 179 -1.69 15.62 -4.66
C LEU A 179 -1.45 14.11 -4.76
N ILE A 180 -0.27 13.65 -4.36
CA ILE A 180 0.05 12.23 -4.32
C ILE A 180 -0.69 11.52 -3.20
N ARG A 181 -0.82 12.12 -2.01
CA ARG A 181 -1.64 11.53 -0.94
C ARG A 181 -3.10 11.37 -1.37
N ASP A 182 -3.69 12.40 -1.97
CA ASP A 182 -5.07 12.35 -2.45
C ASP A 182 -5.24 11.31 -3.57
N PHE A 183 -4.25 11.20 -4.47
CA PHE A 183 -4.23 10.19 -5.53
C PHE A 183 -4.10 8.78 -4.95
N ALA A 184 -3.17 8.54 -4.03
CA ALA A 184 -2.98 7.26 -3.37
C ALA A 184 -4.22 6.83 -2.57
N GLU A 185 -4.95 7.78 -1.97
CA GLU A 185 -6.25 7.50 -1.35
C GLU A 185 -7.28 7.00 -2.38
N ARG A 186 -7.41 7.67 -3.52
CA ARG A 186 -8.33 7.25 -4.60
C ARG A 186 -7.94 5.88 -5.16
N ALA A 187 -6.65 5.66 -5.42
CA ALA A 187 -6.13 4.39 -5.92
C ALA A 187 -6.37 3.24 -4.92
N ALA A 188 -6.19 3.47 -3.62
CA ALA A 188 -6.46 2.46 -2.59
C ALA A 188 -7.91 2.00 -2.57
N ARG A 189 -8.87 2.89 -2.83
CA ARG A 189 -10.29 2.53 -2.94
C ARG A 189 -10.56 1.62 -4.13
N PHE A 190 -10.05 1.99 -5.31
CA PHE A 190 -10.19 1.17 -6.52
C PHE A 190 -9.61 -0.22 -6.32
N VAL A 191 -8.36 -0.30 -5.82
CA VAL A 191 -7.69 -1.59 -5.63
C VAL A 191 -8.42 -2.48 -4.64
N ASN A 192 -9.02 -1.92 -3.59
CA ASN A 192 -9.84 -2.68 -2.66
C ASN A 192 -11.10 -3.25 -3.32
N ASP A 193 -11.85 -2.39 -4.02
CA ASP A 193 -13.07 -2.77 -4.74
C ASP A 193 -12.79 -3.85 -5.80
N HIS A 194 -11.69 -3.70 -6.54
CA HIS A 194 -11.25 -4.70 -7.52
C HIS A 194 -10.90 -6.03 -6.84
N MET A 195 -10.22 -6.03 -5.70
CA MET A 195 -9.95 -7.27 -4.97
C MET A 195 -11.25 -7.93 -4.48
N ASP A 196 -12.23 -7.17 -4.03
CA ASP A 196 -13.55 -7.69 -3.64
C ASP A 196 -14.27 -8.30 -4.85
N MET A 197 -14.28 -7.64 -6.00
CA MET A 197 -14.85 -8.15 -7.25
C MET A 197 -14.15 -9.44 -7.71
N LEU A 198 -12.82 -9.49 -7.67
CA LEU A 198 -12.04 -10.68 -8.03
C LEU A 198 -12.33 -11.85 -7.09
N GLU A 199 -12.43 -11.59 -5.78
CA GLU A 199 -12.77 -12.59 -4.77
C GLU A 199 -14.22 -13.07 -4.93
N ALA A 200 -15.15 -12.17 -5.26
CA ALA A 200 -16.55 -12.49 -5.50
C ALA A 200 -16.76 -13.45 -6.69
N THR A 201 -15.83 -13.54 -7.64
CA THR A 201 -15.88 -14.57 -8.70
C THR A 201 -15.84 -16.00 -8.15
N GLY A 202 -15.29 -16.20 -6.95
CA GLY A 202 -15.01 -17.51 -6.38
C GLY A 202 -13.82 -18.23 -7.03
N LEU A 203 -13.05 -17.54 -7.89
CA LEU A 203 -11.86 -18.09 -8.56
C LEU A 203 -10.55 -17.62 -7.94
N ALA A 204 -10.59 -16.65 -7.02
CA ALA A 204 -9.43 -16.17 -6.26
C ALA A 204 -9.09 -17.13 -5.10
N GLY A 205 -8.72 -18.37 -5.42
CA GLY A 205 -8.28 -19.37 -4.44
C GLY A 205 -6.89 -19.08 -3.86
N PRO A 206 -6.34 -19.99 -3.00
CA PRO A 206 -5.04 -19.78 -2.35
C PRO A 206 -3.87 -19.51 -3.28
N SER A 207 -3.91 -19.98 -4.54
CA SER A 207 -2.88 -19.75 -5.56
C SER A 207 -2.92 -18.34 -6.19
N ALA A 208 -4.00 -17.59 -5.96
CA ALA A 208 -4.17 -16.20 -6.35
C ALA A 208 -3.78 -15.22 -5.23
N ILE A 209 -3.38 -15.74 -4.07
CA ILE A 209 -3.02 -14.96 -2.88
C ILE A 209 -1.51 -15.13 -2.64
N PRO A 210 -0.72 -14.04 -2.61
CA PRO A 210 0.69 -14.12 -2.26
C PRO A 210 0.85 -14.62 -0.81
N PRO A 211 1.91 -15.36 -0.47
CA PRO A 211 2.15 -15.74 0.91
C PRO A 211 2.34 -14.49 1.80
N PRO A 212 1.86 -14.52 3.06
CA PRO A 212 2.12 -13.42 3.98
C PRO A 212 3.62 -13.33 4.30
N PRO A 213 4.14 -12.11 4.54
CA PRO A 213 5.51 -11.96 4.99
C PRO A 213 5.68 -12.58 6.38
N PRO A 214 6.87 -13.12 6.71
CA PRO A 214 7.16 -13.57 8.05
C PRO A 214 7.16 -12.38 9.03
N VAL A 215 6.73 -12.62 10.27
CA VAL A 215 6.86 -11.66 11.37
C VAL A 215 7.52 -12.33 12.56
N LEU A 216 8.33 -11.58 13.31
CA LEU A 216 9.20 -12.12 14.35
C LEU A 216 8.54 -12.21 15.74
N THR A 217 7.43 -11.49 15.99
CA THR A 217 6.94 -11.22 17.36
C THR A 217 5.41 -11.27 17.50
N ALA A 218 4.73 -12.17 16.77
CA ALA A 218 3.28 -12.37 16.93
C ALA A 218 2.94 -13.12 18.24
N PRO A 219 1.80 -12.85 18.89
CA PRO A 219 1.33 -13.62 20.04
C PRO A 219 0.91 -15.04 19.66
N ASP A 220 1.06 -16.01 20.57
CA ASP A 220 0.64 -17.38 20.35
C ASP A 220 -0.89 -17.56 20.41
N VAL A 221 -1.40 -18.55 19.68
CA VAL A 221 -2.82 -18.94 19.69
C VAL A 221 -3.10 -19.83 20.89
N VAL A 222 -4.21 -19.61 21.60
CA VAL A 222 -4.59 -20.45 22.73
C VAL A 222 -4.96 -21.87 22.24
N PRO A 223 -4.41 -22.95 22.82
CA PRO A 223 -4.71 -24.33 22.43
C PRO A 223 -6.20 -24.69 22.52
N SER A 224 -6.61 -25.65 21.69
CA SER A 224 -8.00 -26.16 21.75
C SER A 224 -8.19 -27.01 23.00
N GLY A 225 -9.09 -26.57 23.90
CA GLY A 225 -9.39 -27.24 25.17
C GLY A 225 -9.37 -26.30 26.37
N GLU A 226 -8.66 -25.17 26.24
CA GLU A 226 -8.69 -24.09 27.22
C GLU A 226 -9.86 -23.12 26.92
N PRO A 227 -10.46 -22.53 27.97
CA PRO A 227 -11.46 -21.48 27.76
C PRO A 227 -10.83 -20.34 26.97
N ALA A 228 -11.53 -19.90 25.92
CA ALA A 228 -11.11 -18.71 25.18
C ALA A 228 -10.97 -17.54 26.17
N PRO A 229 -9.94 -16.69 26.03
CA PRO A 229 -9.75 -15.57 26.93
C PRO A 229 -11.01 -14.70 26.91
N VAL A 230 -11.73 -14.68 28.03
CA VAL A 230 -12.91 -13.84 28.21
C VAL A 230 -12.38 -12.43 28.46
N ALA A 231 -12.73 -11.49 27.60
CA ALA A 231 -12.42 -10.10 27.89
C ALA A 231 -13.18 -9.71 29.18
N PRO A 232 -12.53 -9.11 30.19
CA PRO A 232 -13.20 -8.82 31.44
C PRO A 232 -14.41 -7.90 31.19
N PRO A 233 -15.51 -8.08 31.95
CA PRO A 233 -16.62 -7.13 31.96
C PRO A 233 -16.11 -5.73 32.31
N VAL A 234 -16.84 -4.69 31.88
CA VAL A 234 -16.45 -3.27 31.96
C VAL A 234 -16.44 -2.73 33.41
N GLU A 235 -16.46 -3.57 34.44
CA GLU A 235 -16.86 -3.14 35.78
C GLU A 235 -16.05 -3.75 36.95
N GLU A 236 -14.79 -4.15 36.74
CA GLU A 236 -13.93 -4.56 37.87
C GLU A 236 -12.44 -4.25 37.64
N LEU A 237 -12.04 -2.98 37.81
CA LEU A 237 -10.66 -2.50 37.58
C LEU A 237 -9.85 -2.15 38.84
N ASN A 238 -10.37 -2.32 40.06
CA ASN A 238 -9.65 -1.82 41.26
C ASN A 238 -9.01 -2.87 42.19
N ALA A 239 -8.83 -4.12 41.76
CA ALA A 239 -8.14 -5.10 42.62
C ALA A 239 -7.20 -6.00 41.82
N ARG A 240 -5.98 -5.53 41.53
CA ARG A 240 -4.74 -6.34 41.45
C ARG A 240 -3.53 -5.48 41.05
N LEU A 241 -3.05 -4.67 42.00
CA LEU A 241 -1.65 -4.27 42.05
C LEU A 241 -0.95 -5.25 43.01
N GLY A 242 -0.01 -6.05 42.51
CA GLY A 242 0.80 -6.92 43.36
C GLY A 242 1.47 -8.07 42.62
N ASN A 243 2.77 -7.87 42.40
CA ASN A 243 3.82 -8.89 42.24
C ASN A 243 4.01 -9.51 40.85
N GLY A 244 5.23 -9.30 40.33
CA GLY A 244 5.70 -9.77 39.04
C GLY A 244 5.71 -11.29 38.90
N HIS A 245 5.72 -11.72 37.64
CA HIS A 245 6.04 -13.09 37.25
C HIS A 245 6.98 -13.07 36.03
N PRO A 246 7.83 -14.10 35.91
CA PRO A 246 9.07 -14.06 35.17
C PRO A 246 8.85 -14.18 33.66
N ALA A 247 9.92 -13.91 32.90
CA ALA A 247 10.00 -14.18 31.47
C ALA A 247 9.52 -15.61 31.17
N ALA A 248 8.30 -15.74 30.65
CA ALA A 248 7.77 -17.00 30.19
C ALA A 248 8.50 -17.39 28.91
N ASP A 249 9.05 -18.59 28.95
CA ASP A 249 9.65 -19.32 27.85
C ASP A 249 8.72 -19.24 26.62
N ARG A 250 9.15 -18.51 25.60
CA ARG A 250 8.37 -18.25 24.39
C ARG A 250 8.42 -19.52 23.53
N ILE A 251 7.38 -20.34 23.60
CA ILE A 251 7.15 -21.40 22.62
C ILE A 251 6.91 -20.73 21.28
N ARG A 252 7.98 -20.63 20.49
CA ARG A 252 7.94 -20.18 19.11
C ARG A 252 7.07 -21.15 18.30
N VAL A 253 5.85 -20.75 17.97
CA VAL A 253 5.04 -21.48 16.97
C VAL A 253 5.56 -21.12 15.58
N ASP A 254 6.57 -21.85 15.12
CA ASP A 254 7.00 -21.80 13.71
C ASP A 254 5.97 -22.56 12.85
N GLY A 255 4.92 -21.86 12.42
CA GLY A 255 3.96 -22.35 11.43
C GLY A 255 2.56 -21.77 11.62
N PRO A 256 1.77 -21.56 10.54
CA PRO A 256 0.43 -21.03 10.68
C PRO A 256 -0.51 -22.02 11.38
N ALA A 257 -1.20 -21.56 12.43
CA ALA A 257 -2.19 -22.38 13.15
C ALA A 257 -3.41 -22.67 12.25
N ALA A 258 -3.88 -23.92 12.23
CA ALA A 258 -5.05 -24.31 11.46
C ALA A 258 -6.34 -23.82 12.15
N THR A 259 -7.20 -23.12 11.40
CA THR A 259 -8.52 -22.66 11.89
C THR A 259 -9.61 -23.04 10.90
N GLY A 260 -10.89 -22.98 11.32
CA GLY A 260 -12.04 -23.16 10.43
C GLY A 260 -12.16 -22.10 9.31
N TYR A 261 -11.31 -21.07 9.34
CA TYR A 261 -11.26 -19.97 8.35
C TYR A 261 -10.02 -20.04 7.46
N GLY A 262 -9.19 -21.09 7.60
CA GLY A 262 -7.89 -21.22 6.93
C GLY A 262 -6.70 -20.99 7.88
N PRO A 263 -5.47 -21.08 7.37
CA PRO A 263 -4.25 -20.93 8.17
C PRO A 263 -4.14 -19.52 8.73
N LEU A 264 -3.86 -19.40 10.02
CA LEU A 264 -3.62 -18.15 10.73
C LEU A 264 -2.11 -17.90 10.83
N SER A 265 -1.62 -16.84 10.19
CA SER A 265 -0.21 -16.47 10.14
C SER A 265 0.17 -15.47 11.24
N GLY A 266 1.48 -15.32 11.49
CA GLY A 266 1.96 -14.28 12.40
C GLY A 266 1.53 -12.87 11.99
N ALA A 267 1.46 -12.56 10.69
CA ALA A 267 1.02 -11.26 10.21
C ALA A 267 -0.46 -11.00 10.53
N ASP A 268 -1.29 -12.05 10.55
CA ASP A 268 -2.69 -11.96 10.97
C ASP A 268 -2.80 -11.62 12.45
N LEU A 269 -2.04 -12.33 13.29
CA LEU A 269 -1.98 -12.12 14.73
C LEU A 269 -1.49 -10.72 15.08
N ASP A 270 -0.41 -10.26 14.45
CA ASP A 270 0.14 -8.93 14.64
C ASP A 270 -0.87 -7.83 14.27
N LEU A 271 -1.63 -8.01 13.17
CA LEU A 271 -2.67 -7.05 12.82
C LEU A 271 -3.74 -6.93 13.91
N LEU A 272 -4.25 -8.05 14.43
CA LEU A 272 -5.28 -8.04 15.47
C LEU A 272 -4.79 -7.29 16.73
N VAL A 273 -3.54 -7.55 17.15
CA VAL A 273 -2.92 -6.86 18.28
C VAL A 273 -2.76 -5.36 18.00
N LYS A 274 -2.25 -4.97 16.83
CA LYS A 274 -2.03 -3.55 16.51
C LYS A 274 -3.34 -2.76 16.46
N VAL A 275 -4.41 -3.35 15.90
CA VAL A 275 -5.72 -2.68 15.86
C VAL A 275 -6.31 -2.54 17.27
N ARG A 276 -6.19 -3.58 18.11
CA ARG A 276 -6.60 -3.48 19.52
C ARG A 276 -5.82 -2.41 20.27
N GLN A 277 -4.50 -2.40 20.13
CA GLN A 277 -3.65 -1.39 20.78
C GLN A 277 -4.01 0.03 20.32
N ALA A 278 -4.33 0.24 19.04
CA ALA A 278 -4.80 1.54 18.56
C ALA A 278 -6.08 1.99 19.30
N GLY A 279 -7.07 1.10 19.44
CA GLY A 279 -8.31 1.41 20.16
C GLY A 279 -8.08 1.85 21.61
N LEU A 280 -7.13 1.21 22.30
CA LEU A 280 -6.85 1.45 23.72
C LEU A 280 -6.38 2.87 24.05
N TRP A 281 -5.73 3.57 23.11
CA TRP A 281 -5.28 4.96 23.33
C TRP A 281 -6.03 5.99 22.48
N GLU A 282 -6.50 5.64 21.28
CA GLU A 282 -7.15 6.59 20.38
C GLU A 282 -8.60 6.90 20.79
N ILE A 283 -9.31 5.93 21.38
CA ILE A 283 -10.66 6.16 21.91
C ILE A 283 -10.65 7.24 23.01
N PRO A 284 -9.86 7.12 24.10
CA PRO A 284 -9.85 8.14 25.15
C PRO A 284 -9.32 9.49 24.65
N VAL A 285 -8.29 9.52 23.80
CA VAL A 285 -7.78 10.77 23.19
C VAL A 285 -8.85 11.46 22.35
N GLY A 286 -9.56 10.72 21.49
CA GLY A 286 -10.62 11.29 20.66
C GLY A 286 -11.82 11.82 21.47
N ARG A 287 -12.23 11.12 22.55
CA ARG A 287 -13.25 11.60 23.50
C ARG A 287 -12.79 12.87 24.22
N GLN A 288 -11.53 12.93 24.63
CA GLN A 288 -10.96 14.12 25.23
C GLN A 288 -10.97 15.29 24.23
N ALA A 289 -10.54 15.06 22.99
CA ALA A 289 -10.50 16.07 21.94
C ALA A 289 -11.90 16.61 21.60
N GLU A 290 -12.92 15.77 21.55
CA GLU A 290 -14.32 16.18 21.35
C GLU A 290 -14.77 17.22 22.39
N ARG A 291 -14.32 17.09 23.65
CA ARG A 291 -14.65 18.02 24.74
C ARG A 291 -13.81 19.28 24.76
N ARG A 292 -12.49 19.19 24.51
CA ARG A 292 -11.55 20.29 24.84
C ARG A 292 -10.67 20.80 23.69
N ALA A 293 -10.69 20.17 22.52
CA ALA A 293 -9.89 20.69 21.40
C ALA A 293 -10.35 22.12 21.06
N SER A 294 -9.41 23.01 20.73
CA SER A 294 -9.70 24.42 20.53
C SER A 294 -10.46 24.68 19.24
N ARG A 295 -10.08 24.02 18.13
CA ARG A 295 -10.76 24.20 16.85
C ARG A 295 -11.99 23.30 16.77
N SER A 296 -13.11 23.87 16.32
CA SER A 296 -14.35 23.12 16.13
C SER A 296 -14.18 21.94 15.16
N ARG A 297 -13.34 22.10 14.13
CA ARG A 297 -13.00 21.01 13.19
C ARG A 297 -12.20 19.89 13.84
N THR A 298 -11.25 20.22 14.72
CA THR A 298 -10.51 19.21 15.51
C THR A 298 -11.46 18.45 16.43
N ARG A 299 -12.32 19.15 17.19
CA ARG A 299 -13.33 18.52 18.07
C ARG A 299 -14.20 17.51 17.31
N ARG A 300 -14.81 17.95 16.20
CA ARG A 300 -15.69 17.09 15.39
C ARG A 300 -14.95 15.89 14.80
N ASN A 301 -13.79 16.12 14.19
CA ASN A 301 -13.08 15.07 13.47
C ASN A 301 -12.49 14.02 14.41
N LEU A 302 -11.90 14.42 15.55
CA LEU A 302 -11.32 13.48 16.51
C LEU A 302 -12.41 12.77 17.33
N GLY A 303 -13.54 13.42 17.60
CA GLY A 303 -14.71 12.76 18.17
C GLY A 303 -15.27 11.67 17.24
N GLU A 304 -15.31 11.94 15.94
CA GLU A 304 -15.74 10.93 14.95
C GLU A 304 -14.76 9.76 14.86
N ILE A 305 -13.45 10.02 14.84
CA ILE A 305 -12.42 8.98 14.91
C ILE A 305 -12.60 8.10 16.15
N SER A 306 -12.91 8.69 17.31
CA SER A 306 -13.19 7.93 18.53
C SER A 306 -14.37 6.98 18.38
N ARG A 307 -15.51 7.47 17.84
CA ARG A 307 -16.70 6.64 17.62
C ARG A 307 -16.44 5.48 16.66
N GLN A 308 -15.66 5.73 15.61
CA GLN A 308 -15.27 4.70 14.65
C GLN A 308 -14.31 3.67 15.26
N HIS A 309 -13.36 4.09 16.09
CA HIS A 309 -12.52 3.18 16.85
C HIS A 309 -13.28 2.32 17.86
N VAL A 310 -14.33 2.83 18.50
CA VAL A 310 -15.20 1.99 19.35
C VAL A 310 -15.81 0.82 18.55
N ARG A 311 -16.23 1.08 17.31
CA ARG A 311 -16.78 0.03 16.42
C ARG A 311 -15.70 -0.95 15.97
N LEU A 312 -14.52 -0.44 15.59
CA LEU A 312 -13.40 -1.28 15.17
C LEU A 312 -12.83 -2.12 16.32
N ASP A 313 -12.82 -1.60 17.55
CA ASP A 313 -12.41 -2.32 18.76
C ASP A 313 -13.35 -3.49 19.07
N ALA A 314 -14.67 -3.28 18.96
CA ALA A 314 -15.64 -4.36 19.11
C ALA A 314 -15.45 -5.45 18.04
N ASP A 315 -15.18 -5.04 16.80
CA ASP A 315 -14.93 -5.97 15.68
C ASP A 315 -13.66 -6.81 15.89
N VAL A 316 -12.53 -6.18 16.25
CA VAL A 316 -11.27 -6.92 16.47
C VAL A 316 -11.38 -7.89 17.64
N ARG A 317 -12.10 -7.54 18.72
CA ARG A 317 -12.36 -8.44 19.85
C ARG A 317 -13.21 -9.63 19.43
N SER A 318 -14.25 -9.41 18.62
CA SER A 318 -15.10 -10.48 18.08
C SER A 318 -14.31 -11.44 17.18
N VAL A 319 -13.46 -10.90 16.29
CA VAL A 319 -12.59 -11.69 15.42
C VAL A 319 -11.57 -12.49 16.23
N ALA A 320 -10.90 -11.86 17.20
CA ALA A 320 -9.92 -12.52 18.05
C ALA A 320 -10.54 -13.65 18.89
N ALA A 321 -11.74 -13.45 19.45
CA ALA A 321 -12.46 -14.49 20.18
C ALA A 321 -12.76 -15.71 19.30
N ARG A 322 -13.21 -15.50 18.06
CA ARG A 322 -13.47 -16.58 17.08
C ARG A 322 -12.20 -17.32 16.65
N LEU A 323 -11.05 -16.66 16.72
CA LEU A 323 -9.73 -17.22 16.38
C LEU A 323 -8.94 -17.70 17.61
N ARG A 324 -9.49 -17.53 18.83
CA ARG A 324 -8.82 -17.81 20.12
C ARG A 324 -7.46 -17.11 20.24
N VAL A 325 -7.41 -15.85 19.81
CA VAL A 325 -6.22 -15.00 19.89
C VAL A 325 -6.32 -14.12 21.13
N PRO A 326 -5.33 -14.15 22.04
CA PRO A 326 -5.30 -13.24 23.18
C PRO A 326 -5.03 -11.81 22.67
N LEU A 327 -5.76 -10.86 23.23
CA LEU A 327 -5.62 -9.44 22.92
C LEU A 327 -5.14 -8.68 24.15
N PRO A 328 -4.28 -7.65 23.98
CA PRO A 328 -3.92 -6.77 25.08
C PRO A 328 -5.14 -6.00 25.59
N ASP A 329 -5.17 -5.77 26.90
CA ASP A 329 -6.17 -4.99 27.62
C ASP A 329 -5.68 -3.59 28.01
N GLU A 330 -4.36 -3.36 27.99
CA GLU A 330 -3.74 -2.07 28.25
C GLU A 330 -2.99 -1.49 27.05
N ALA A 331 -2.99 -0.15 26.95
CA ALA A 331 -2.12 0.57 26.01
C ALA A 331 -0.65 0.36 26.38
N THR A 332 0.24 0.30 25.38
CA THR A 332 1.69 0.17 25.64
C THR A 332 2.24 1.37 26.40
N GLU A 333 3.43 1.23 26.99
CA GLU A 333 4.12 2.35 27.66
C GLU A 333 4.28 3.56 26.73
N GLU A 334 4.69 3.34 25.48
CA GLU A 334 4.80 4.39 24.47
C GLU A 334 3.46 5.10 24.23
N GLN A 335 2.37 4.33 24.11
CA GLN A 335 1.02 4.86 23.90
C GLN A 335 0.50 5.64 25.13
N ARG A 336 0.79 5.16 26.35
CA ARG A 336 0.51 5.91 27.59
C ARG A 336 1.29 7.22 27.63
N GLY A 337 2.54 7.21 27.18
CA GLY A 337 3.34 8.42 26.98
C GLY A 337 2.69 9.41 26.02
N TRP A 338 2.14 8.93 24.89
CA TRP A 338 1.39 9.80 23.96
C TRP A 338 0.11 10.37 24.57
N ILE A 339 -0.64 9.57 25.34
CA ILE A 339 -1.84 10.04 26.06
C ILE A 339 -1.47 11.17 27.03
N ALA A 340 -0.40 10.98 27.82
CA ALA A 340 0.08 11.96 28.78
C ALA A 340 0.55 13.24 28.08
N GLU A 341 1.35 13.11 27.01
CA GLU A 341 1.81 14.25 26.20
C GLU A 341 0.64 15.07 25.67
N ILE A 342 -0.32 14.43 25.02
CA ILE A 342 -1.50 15.11 24.46
C ILE A 342 -2.32 15.77 25.57
N SER A 343 -2.54 15.07 26.68
CA SER A 343 -3.35 15.57 27.79
C SER A 343 -2.71 16.77 28.50
N GLY A 344 -1.38 16.81 28.59
CA GLY A 344 -0.62 17.92 29.16
C GLY A 344 -0.60 19.18 28.30
N LYS A 345 -1.10 19.14 27.06
CA LYS A 345 -1.25 20.33 26.21
C LYS A 345 -2.62 20.99 26.39
N SER A 346 -2.71 22.24 25.96
CA SER A 346 -3.93 23.04 25.92
C SER A 346 -3.95 23.90 24.66
N GLY A 347 -5.07 24.56 24.38
CA GLY A 347 -5.15 25.48 23.26
C GLY A 347 -4.90 24.80 21.90
N LEU A 348 -4.31 25.55 20.98
CA LEU A 348 -3.93 25.04 19.65
C LEU A 348 -2.80 24.00 19.71
N ASP A 349 -2.00 23.98 20.78
CA ASP A 349 -0.92 22.99 20.94
C ASP A 349 -1.49 21.60 21.25
N TYR A 350 -2.62 21.54 21.96
CA TYR A 350 -3.40 20.29 22.11
C TYR A 350 -3.79 19.75 20.74
N ASP A 351 -4.47 20.57 19.93
CA ASP A 351 -4.96 20.19 18.61
C ASP A 351 -3.83 19.68 17.70
N ARG A 352 -2.72 20.41 17.64
CA ARG A 352 -1.55 20.04 16.81
C ARG A 352 -0.92 18.73 17.26
N THR A 353 -0.75 18.56 18.57
CA THR A 353 -0.12 17.37 19.15
C THR A 353 -0.97 16.12 18.92
N ALA A 354 -2.27 16.23 19.18
CA ALA A 354 -3.22 15.14 18.97
C ALA A 354 -3.28 14.72 17.50
N VAL A 355 -3.44 15.67 16.57
CA VAL A 355 -3.48 15.37 15.13
C VAL A 355 -2.17 14.76 14.64
N LYS A 356 -1.03 15.28 15.09
CA LYS A 356 0.29 14.75 14.73
C LYS A 356 0.44 13.29 15.15
N ARG A 357 0.15 12.96 16.42
CA ARG A 357 0.28 11.60 16.95
C ARG A 357 -0.66 10.63 16.24
N LEU A 358 -1.93 10.99 16.12
CA LEU A 358 -2.92 10.17 15.42
C LEU A 358 -2.53 9.93 13.96
N ARG A 359 -2.11 10.98 13.23
CA ARG A 359 -1.77 10.81 11.81
C ARG A 359 -0.51 9.98 11.58
N LEU A 360 0.47 10.07 12.49
CA LEU A 360 1.65 9.23 12.47
C LEU A 360 1.28 7.77 12.73
N ALA A 361 0.47 7.48 13.75
CA ALA A 361 0.03 6.13 14.09
C ALA A 361 -0.77 5.49 12.96
N HIS A 362 -1.76 6.21 12.39
CA HIS A 362 -2.52 5.73 11.24
C HIS A 362 -1.62 5.47 10.02
N GLY A 363 -0.63 6.35 9.79
CA GLY A 363 0.35 6.16 8.72
C GLY A 363 1.20 4.89 8.89
N LYS A 364 1.53 4.50 10.13
CA LYS A 364 2.28 3.27 10.41
C LYS A 364 1.44 2.00 10.20
N VAL A 365 0.17 2.01 10.62
CA VAL A 365 -0.69 0.80 10.57
C VAL A 365 -1.31 0.57 9.19
N PHE A 366 -1.51 1.62 8.37
CA PHE A 366 -2.19 1.48 7.08
C PHE A 366 -1.51 0.49 6.10
N PRO A 367 -0.16 0.52 5.92
CA PRO A 367 0.52 -0.49 5.10
C PRO A 367 0.42 -1.91 5.68
N VAL A 368 0.36 -2.06 6.99
CA VAL A 368 0.20 -3.37 7.66
C VAL A 368 -1.17 -3.98 7.33
N ILE A 369 -2.23 -3.17 7.43
CA ILE A 369 -3.59 -3.59 7.05
C ILE A 369 -3.62 -3.99 5.57
N ALA A 370 -3.04 -3.17 4.70
CA ALA A 370 -3.00 -3.44 3.27
C ALA A 370 -2.25 -4.73 2.93
N GLN A 371 -1.13 -4.97 3.62
CA GLN A 371 -0.35 -6.19 3.48
C GLN A 371 -1.18 -7.42 3.87
N VAL A 372 -1.82 -7.42 5.04
CA VAL A 372 -2.63 -8.55 5.49
C VAL A 372 -3.84 -8.77 4.57
N ARG A 373 -4.55 -7.70 4.17
CA ARG A 373 -5.65 -7.77 3.19
C ARG A 373 -5.21 -8.40 1.87
N ALA A 374 -3.97 -8.15 1.46
CA ALA A 374 -3.41 -8.68 0.23
C ALA A 374 -3.02 -10.17 0.34
N THR A 375 -2.46 -10.60 1.47
CA THR A 375 -1.75 -11.90 1.59
C THR A 375 -2.37 -12.93 2.51
N THR A 376 -3.30 -12.54 3.39
CA THR A 376 -3.87 -13.52 4.32
C THR A 376 -4.65 -14.59 3.58
N ARG A 377 -4.45 -15.84 3.99
CA ARG A 377 -5.26 -16.98 3.55
C ARG A 377 -6.42 -17.25 4.51
N ASN A 378 -6.45 -16.60 5.68
CA ASN A 378 -7.56 -16.68 6.62
C ASN A 378 -8.71 -15.78 6.16
N THR A 379 -9.87 -16.36 5.84
CA THR A 379 -11.02 -15.62 5.30
C THR A 379 -11.63 -14.64 6.31
N LEU A 380 -11.61 -14.98 7.61
CA LEU A 380 -12.11 -14.11 8.66
C LEU A 380 -11.20 -12.89 8.85
N VAL A 381 -9.89 -13.09 8.86
CA VAL A 381 -8.91 -12.00 8.93
C VAL A 381 -8.94 -11.14 7.67
N ARG A 382 -9.14 -11.74 6.48
CA ARG A 382 -9.28 -10.97 5.23
C ARG A 382 -10.45 -9.98 5.30
N ALA A 383 -11.62 -10.47 5.74
CA ALA A 383 -12.81 -9.64 5.89
C ALA A 383 -12.63 -8.56 6.97
N PHE A 384 -11.88 -8.87 8.04
CA PHE A 384 -11.52 -7.89 9.06
C PHE A 384 -10.57 -6.81 8.51
N ALA A 385 -9.49 -7.19 7.83
CA ALA A 385 -8.53 -6.27 7.25
C ALA A 385 -9.20 -5.32 6.23
N ASP A 386 -10.14 -5.84 5.44
CA ASP A 386 -10.98 -5.08 4.53
C ASP A 386 -11.82 -4.00 5.26
N ARG A 387 -12.48 -4.35 6.37
CA ARG A 387 -13.21 -3.37 7.21
C ARG A 387 -12.27 -2.36 7.87
N ALA A 388 -11.17 -2.81 8.45
CA ALA A 388 -10.18 -1.96 9.12
C ALA A 388 -9.57 -0.91 8.17
N GLN A 389 -9.33 -1.30 6.92
CA GLN A 389 -8.83 -0.40 5.88
C GLN A 389 -9.77 0.77 5.61
N ARG A 390 -11.09 0.52 5.53
CA ARG A 390 -12.09 1.58 5.30
C ARG A 390 -12.11 2.58 6.45
N PHE A 391 -12.03 2.11 7.69
CA PHE A 391 -11.90 2.96 8.86
C PHE A 391 -10.63 3.82 8.80
N VAL A 392 -9.47 3.20 8.65
CA VAL A 392 -8.19 3.92 8.63
C VAL A 392 -8.10 4.92 7.48
N GLY A 393 -8.58 4.58 6.29
CA GLY A 393 -8.67 5.51 5.15
C GLY A 393 -9.54 6.74 5.48
N THR A 394 -10.68 6.52 6.14
CA THR A 394 -11.58 7.60 6.60
C THR A 394 -10.92 8.45 7.68
N HIS A 395 -10.27 7.83 8.66
CA HIS A 395 -9.58 8.54 9.74
C HIS A 395 -8.44 9.41 9.22
N MET A 396 -7.65 8.93 8.25
CA MET A 396 -6.59 9.73 7.63
C MET A 396 -7.18 10.97 6.93
N ALA A 397 -8.29 10.82 6.21
CA ALA A 397 -9.00 11.95 5.59
C ALA A 397 -9.57 12.93 6.63
N LEU A 398 -10.12 12.43 7.75
CA LEU A 398 -10.59 13.26 8.86
C LEU A 398 -9.43 14.05 9.52
N LEU A 399 -8.29 13.40 9.76
CA LEU A 399 -7.10 14.04 10.31
C LEU A 399 -6.54 15.10 9.37
N GLU A 400 -6.40 14.79 8.10
CA GLU A 400 -5.96 15.73 7.06
C GLU A 400 -6.94 16.90 6.91
N GLY A 401 -8.24 16.61 7.02
CA GLY A 401 -9.30 17.60 7.06
C GLY A 401 -9.13 18.64 8.17
N THR A 402 -8.47 18.34 9.30
CA THR A 402 -8.24 19.36 10.34
C THR A 402 -7.39 20.55 9.85
N GLY A 403 -6.62 20.35 8.77
CA GLY A 403 -5.64 21.32 8.27
C GLY A 403 -4.40 21.43 9.16
N LEU A 404 -4.19 20.49 10.10
CA LEU A 404 -3.05 20.48 11.03
C LEU A 404 -2.01 19.40 10.69
N VAL A 405 -2.23 18.60 9.64
CA VAL A 405 -1.28 17.59 9.17
C VAL A 405 -0.17 18.26 8.37
N GLY A 406 0.96 18.53 9.02
CA GLY A 406 2.21 18.97 8.39
C GLY A 406 3.21 17.81 8.16
N PRO A 407 4.39 18.08 7.59
CA PRO A 407 5.41 17.07 7.30
C PRO A 407 5.84 16.22 8.51
N MET A 408 5.86 16.79 9.72
CA MET A 408 6.23 16.07 10.95
C MET A 408 5.14 15.12 11.48
N ALA A 409 3.94 15.14 10.90
CA ALA A 409 2.86 14.21 11.19
C ALA A 409 2.86 12.99 10.26
N LEU A 410 3.86 12.89 9.37
CA LEU A 410 4.03 11.81 8.40
C LEU A 410 5.26 10.98 8.80
N PRO A 411 5.18 9.64 8.75
CA PRO A 411 6.37 8.80 8.89
C PRO A 411 7.34 9.05 7.73
N SER A 412 8.63 8.81 7.96
CA SER A 412 9.63 8.81 6.88
C SER A 412 9.29 7.73 5.86
N ALA A 413 9.40 8.06 4.57
CA ALA A 413 9.32 7.05 3.52
C ALA A 413 10.52 6.09 3.66
N PRO A 414 10.32 4.77 3.51
CA PRO A 414 11.45 3.85 3.39
C PRO A 414 12.31 4.24 2.17
N PRO A 415 13.63 3.99 2.20
CA PRO A 415 14.48 4.23 1.04
C PRO A 415 13.96 3.42 -0.15
N VAL A 416 13.85 4.04 -1.32
CA VAL A 416 13.56 3.33 -2.56
C VAL A 416 14.82 2.57 -2.99
N THR A 417 14.81 1.24 -2.90
CA THR A 417 15.76 0.43 -3.66
C THR A 417 15.28 0.41 -5.11
N SER A 418 16.13 0.81 -6.05
CA SER A 418 15.82 0.68 -7.47
C SER A 418 15.46 -0.76 -7.80
N ALA A 419 14.49 -0.98 -8.69
CA ALA A 419 14.21 -2.30 -9.23
C ALA A 419 15.52 -2.96 -9.72
N PRO A 420 15.74 -4.27 -9.48
CA PRO A 420 16.90 -4.96 -10.03
C PRO A 420 16.96 -4.77 -11.55
N ARG A 421 18.16 -4.52 -12.09
CA ARG A 421 18.39 -4.50 -13.53
C ARG A 421 17.96 -5.86 -14.11
N PRO A 422 17.20 -5.92 -15.23
CA PRO A 422 16.88 -7.19 -15.88
C PRO A 422 18.15 -7.99 -16.14
N ALA A 423 18.11 -9.29 -15.87
CA ALA A 423 19.21 -10.18 -16.23
C ALA A 423 19.40 -10.18 -17.75
N PRO A 424 20.65 -10.28 -18.26
CA PRO A 424 20.90 -10.41 -19.69
C PRO A 424 20.21 -11.67 -20.25
N PRO A 425 19.70 -11.64 -21.51
CA PRO A 425 19.03 -12.79 -22.10
C PRO A 425 19.98 -14.00 -22.18
N GLY A 426 19.53 -15.17 -21.71
CA GLY A 426 20.23 -16.45 -21.89
C GLY A 426 20.94 -17.03 -20.65
N GLY A 427 20.94 -16.33 -19.50
CA GLY A 427 21.38 -16.94 -18.24
C GLY A 427 20.31 -17.86 -17.62
N PRO A 428 20.68 -18.93 -16.88
CA PRO A 428 19.72 -19.70 -16.11
C PRO A 428 18.95 -18.75 -15.18
N ALA A 429 17.61 -18.85 -15.20
CA ALA A 429 16.76 -18.00 -14.38
C ALA A 429 17.19 -18.13 -12.90
N PRO A 430 17.70 -17.06 -12.26
CA PRO A 430 17.91 -17.11 -10.82
C PRO A 430 16.53 -17.29 -10.19
N SER A 431 16.42 -18.23 -9.25
CA SER A 431 15.29 -18.29 -8.33
C SER A 431 15.02 -16.88 -7.83
N ALA A 432 13.82 -16.37 -8.10
CA ALA A 432 13.43 -15.00 -7.78
C ALA A 432 13.88 -14.64 -6.36
N PRO A 433 14.75 -13.65 -6.15
CA PRO A 433 15.11 -13.26 -4.81
C PRO A 433 13.85 -12.76 -4.10
N PRO A 434 13.67 -13.07 -2.81
CA PRO A 434 12.53 -12.58 -2.04
C PRO A 434 12.55 -11.05 -2.03
N ALA A 435 11.49 -10.43 -2.56
CA ALA A 435 11.25 -9.01 -2.40
C ALA A 435 10.72 -8.72 -0.99
N THR A 436 11.48 -9.04 0.07
CA THR A 436 11.35 -8.41 1.39
C THR A 436 12.52 -8.83 2.29
N SER A 437 13.55 -8.01 2.34
CA SER A 437 14.29 -7.79 3.58
C SER A 437 14.24 -6.29 3.85
N LEU A 438 13.39 -5.91 4.80
CA LEU A 438 13.64 -4.69 5.55
C LEU A 438 14.98 -4.93 6.27
N PRO A 439 16.02 -4.11 6.09
CA PRO A 439 17.16 -4.18 6.97
C PRO A 439 16.69 -3.72 8.36
N LEU A 440 16.42 -4.69 9.24
CA LEU A 440 16.49 -4.53 10.68
C LEU A 440 17.98 -4.52 11.02
N SER A 441 18.58 -3.34 11.04
CA SER A 441 19.91 -3.13 11.62
C SER A 441 19.77 -2.18 12.81
N GLY A 442 20.13 -2.69 13.98
CA GLY A 442 20.23 -1.94 15.21
C GLY A 442 21.19 -0.78 15.09
N LEU A 443 20.84 0.32 15.77
CA LEU A 443 21.80 1.36 16.08
C LEU A 443 22.76 0.83 17.15
N PRO A 444 24.09 0.95 16.97
CA PRO A 444 25.00 0.78 18.07
C PRO A 444 24.76 1.87 19.11
N LEU A 445 24.69 1.47 20.37
CA LEU A 445 24.93 2.34 21.51
C LEU A 445 26.40 2.75 21.45
N SER A 446 26.68 3.96 21.01
CA SER A 446 27.93 4.65 21.33
C SER A 446 27.56 5.81 22.24
N GLY A 447 27.78 5.60 23.53
CA GLY A 447 27.94 6.70 24.46
C GLY A 447 29.23 7.41 24.11
N ASP A 448 29.15 8.74 24.08
CA ASP A 448 30.25 9.57 24.54
C ASP A 448 29.63 10.70 25.35
N SER A 449 29.96 10.66 26.63
CA SER A 449 29.86 11.73 27.59
C SER A 449 30.96 12.73 27.28
N ASP A 450 30.60 13.96 26.92
CA ASP A 450 31.46 15.14 27.08
C ASP A 450 30.60 16.38 27.31
N GLU A 451 30.40 16.64 28.60
CA GLU A 451 30.75 17.90 29.26
C GLU A 451 30.85 19.15 28.37
N TYR A 452 29.78 19.96 28.35
CA TYR A 452 29.89 21.39 28.07
C TYR A 452 29.67 22.15 29.36
N ALA A 453 30.79 22.40 30.04
CA ALA A 453 30.91 23.31 31.14
C ALA A 453 30.54 24.74 30.72
N MET A 454 29.84 25.38 31.64
CA MET A 454 29.47 26.78 31.65
C MET A 454 30.71 27.66 31.61
N ASN A 455 30.82 28.56 30.64
CA ASN A 455 31.74 29.68 30.72
C ASN A 455 31.03 30.90 31.31
N GLY A 456 31.39 31.22 32.55
CA GLY A 456 31.03 32.45 33.25
C GLY A 456 32.21 32.98 34.06
N HIS A 457 32.92 33.95 33.48
CA HIS A 457 33.59 35.09 34.13
C HIS A 457 34.65 34.85 35.22
N GLY A 458 35.85 35.42 34.98
CA GLY A 458 36.65 35.99 36.07
C GLY A 458 38.17 36.01 35.84
N MET A 459 38.67 37.17 35.38
CA MET A 459 40.06 37.67 35.37
C MET A 459 41.04 37.03 34.38
#